data_AF-A0AAQ3G9Z5-F1
#
_entry.id   AF-A0AAQ3G9Z5-F1
#
_cell.length_a   1.000
_cell.length_b   1.000
_cell.length_c   1.000
_cell.angle_alpha   90.00
_cell.angle_beta   90.00
_cell.angle_gamma   90.00
#
_symmetry.space_group_name_H-M   'P 1'
#
loop_
_entity.id
_entity.type
_entity.pdbx_description
1 polymer ?
#
loop_
_entity_poly.entity_id
_entity_poly.type
_entity_poly.pdbx_seq_one_letter_code
_entity_poly.pdbx_strand_id
1 'polypeptide(L)'
;MSGIERIIEALTAPPPPAAEVVSLDRGTVERALALLESHPDIAQGGPSLCQEVCAFRQAMAEPKVELWAIHSVGPGEQYPRLNKEDAEQKAKELRELGERMKQERIARGESVEHWQDWVTNVIPSPWEPAEHFEILAEECVEDADHLRQALIELKDQRNEIVEVLKGVEKRCERMGYVGVDGQYLKVVRAAIAKATE
;
A
#
# COMPACT_ATOMS: atom_id res chain seq x y z
N MET A 1 38.03 -40.22 -19.66
CA MET A 1 37.24 -39.10 -19.10
C MET A 1 36.71 -39.51 -17.74
N SER A 2 37.16 -38.82 -16.71
CA SER A 2 36.81 -39.07 -15.31
C SER A 2 35.39 -38.57 -15.01
N GLY A 3 34.67 -39.19 -14.07
CA GLY A 3 33.32 -38.76 -13.68
C GLY A 3 33.25 -37.29 -13.21
N ILE A 4 34.37 -36.75 -12.72
CA ILE A 4 34.49 -35.35 -12.31
C ILE A 4 34.43 -34.39 -13.51
N GLU A 5 34.99 -34.77 -14.65
CA GLU A 5 34.98 -33.94 -15.86
C GLU A 5 33.55 -33.77 -16.40
N ARG A 6 32.73 -34.83 -16.33
CA ARG A 6 31.31 -34.77 -16.71
C ARG A 6 30.47 -33.90 -15.76
N ILE A 7 30.80 -33.86 -14.47
CA ILE A 7 30.09 -33.04 -13.49
C ILE A 7 30.42 -31.56 -13.72
N ILE A 8 31.69 -31.24 -13.96
CA ILE A 8 32.12 -29.88 -14.28
C ILE A 8 31.45 -29.42 -15.58
N GLU A 9 31.44 -30.26 -16.62
CA GLU A 9 30.83 -29.95 -17.92
C GLU A 9 29.30 -29.74 -17.81
N ALA A 10 28.60 -30.50 -16.96
CA ALA A 10 27.17 -30.30 -16.71
C ALA A 10 26.86 -29.02 -15.91
N LEU A 11 27.78 -28.58 -15.05
CA LEU A 11 27.62 -27.38 -14.23
C LEU A 11 28.06 -26.09 -14.95
N THR A 12 28.95 -26.21 -15.94
CA THR A 12 29.42 -25.07 -16.76
C THR A 12 28.75 -24.99 -18.11
N ALA A 13 27.94 -25.98 -18.49
CA ALA A 13 27.13 -25.90 -19.69
C ALA A 13 26.18 -24.69 -19.60
N PRO A 14 26.12 -23.84 -20.64
CA PRO A 14 25.15 -22.77 -20.68
C PRO A 14 23.75 -23.36 -20.55
N PRO A 15 22.85 -22.72 -19.77
CA PRO A 15 21.48 -23.21 -19.65
C PRO A 15 20.87 -23.31 -21.06
N PRO A 16 20.05 -24.34 -21.33
CA PRO A 16 19.37 -24.45 -22.60
C PRO A 16 18.62 -23.14 -22.89
N PRO A 17 18.60 -22.68 -24.16
CA PRO A 17 17.90 -21.45 -24.51
C PRO A 17 16.46 -21.54 -23.98
N ALA A 18 16.03 -20.47 -23.29
CA ALA A 18 14.70 -20.40 -22.73
C ALA A 18 13.68 -20.67 -23.84
N ALA A 19 12.74 -21.59 -23.58
CA ALA A 19 11.64 -21.81 -24.50
C ALA A 19 10.89 -20.49 -24.69
N GLU A 20 10.58 -20.15 -25.94
CA GLU A 20 9.80 -18.95 -26.25
C GLU A 20 8.40 -19.11 -25.66
N VAL A 21 8.13 -18.37 -24.58
CA VAL A 21 6.83 -18.37 -23.92
C VAL A 21 5.96 -17.33 -24.61
N VAL A 22 5.00 -17.80 -25.40
CA VAL A 22 3.95 -16.95 -25.97
C VAL A 22 2.81 -16.90 -24.96
N SER A 23 2.53 -15.73 -24.40
CA SER A 23 1.37 -15.49 -23.54
C SER A 23 0.14 -15.16 -24.39
N LEU A 24 -1.01 -15.71 -24.00
CA LEU A 24 -2.32 -15.35 -24.55
C LEU A 24 -3.14 -14.68 -23.45
N ASP A 25 -3.84 -13.60 -23.79
CA ASP A 25 -4.74 -12.95 -22.85
C ASP A 25 -5.94 -13.85 -22.54
N ARG A 26 -6.40 -13.81 -21.29
CA ARG A 26 -7.51 -14.63 -20.79
C ARG A 26 -8.77 -14.47 -21.64
N GLY A 27 -9.06 -13.24 -22.11
CA GLY A 27 -10.22 -12.95 -22.96
C GLY A 27 -10.13 -13.61 -24.34
N THR A 28 -8.94 -13.70 -24.94
CA THR A 28 -8.71 -14.45 -26.19
C THR A 28 -8.89 -15.94 -25.97
N VAL A 29 -8.43 -16.49 -24.84
CA VAL A 29 -8.65 -17.90 -24.49
C VAL A 29 -10.14 -18.18 -24.27
N GLU A 30 -10.88 -17.30 -23.61
CA GLU A 30 -12.33 -17.42 -23.41
C GLU A 30 -13.10 -17.41 -24.75
N ARG A 31 -12.76 -16.48 -25.65
CA ARG A 31 -13.37 -16.43 -26.99
C ARG A 31 -13.03 -17.68 -27.81
N ALA A 32 -11.78 -18.13 -27.77
CA ALA A 32 -11.35 -19.33 -28.48
C ALA A 32 -12.05 -20.57 -27.93
N LEU A 33 -12.17 -20.70 -26.60
CA LEU A 33 -12.88 -21.79 -25.95
C LEU A 33 -14.37 -21.80 -26.33
N ALA A 34 -15.03 -20.64 -26.31
CA ALA A 34 -16.44 -20.52 -26.73
C ALA A 34 -16.64 -20.91 -28.20
N LEU A 35 -15.73 -20.49 -29.09
CA LEU A 35 -15.77 -20.86 -30.51
C LEU A 35 -15.57 -22.36 -30.71
N LEU A 36 -14.59 -22.96 -30.03
CA LEU A 36 -14.33 -24.40 -30.07
C LEU A 36 -15.55 -25.18 -29.57
N GLU A 37 -16.09 -24.84 -28.40
CA GLU A 37 -17.26 -25.51 -27.81
C GLU A 37 -18.52 -25.38 -28.67
N SER A 38 -18.64 -24.31 -29.45
CA SER A 38 -19.76 -24.11 -30.38
C SER A 38 -19.63 -24.90 -31.70
N HIS A 39 -18.48 -25.53 -31.96
CA HIS A 39 -18.23 -26.23 -33.21
C HIS A 39 -18.94 -27.61 -33.26
N PRO A 40 -19.65 -27.95 -34.35
CA PRO A 40 -20.47 -29.16 -34.43
C PRO A 40 -19.70 -30.48 -34.26
N ASP A 41 -18.41 -30.51 -34.57
CA ASP A 41 -17.56 -31.69 -34.37
C ASP A 41 -17.25 -31.98 -32.89
N ILE A 42 -17.29 -30.97 -32.01
CA ILE A 42 -17.19 -31.14 -30.55
C ILE A 42 -18.53 -31.57 -29.98
N ALA A 43 -19.63 -30.99 -30.47
CA ALA A 43 -20.99 -31.37 -30.07
C ALA A 43 -21.31 -32.85 -30.40
N GLN A 44 -20.62 -33.44 -31.39
CA GLN A 44 -20.73 -34.84 -31.77
C GLN A 44 -19.66 -35.77 -31.16
N GLY A 45 -18.79 -35.26 -30.28
CA GLY A 45 -17.85 -36.08 -29.49
C GLY A 45 -16.55 -36.47 -30.19
N GLY A 46 -16.05 -35.66 -31.14
CA GLY A 46 -14.76 -35.87 -31.79
C GLY A 46 -13.57 -35.85 -30.80
N PRO A 47 -12.66 -36.84 -30.83
CA PRO A 47 -11.64 -37.03 -29.78
C PRO A 47 -10.50 -36.00 -29.76
N SER A 48 -10.18 -35.35 -30.88
CA SER A 48 -9.01 -34.45 -30.99
C SER A 48 -9.29 -32.97 -30.75
N LEU A 49 -10.51 -32.59 -30.37
CA LEU A 49 -10.84 -31.23 -29.92
C LEU A 49 -11.17 -31.22 -28.42
N CYS A 50 -11.43 -32.39 -27.84
CA CYS A 50 -11.70 -32.55 -26.41
C CYS A 50 -10.46 -32.31 -25.54
N GLN A 51 -9.24 -32.63 -26.02
CA GLN A 51 -8.02 -32.45 -25.22
C GLN A 51 -7.65 -30.98 -25.07
N GLU A 52 -7.76 -30.21 -26.14
CA GLU A 52 -7.48 -28.77 -26.19
C GLU A 52 -8.53 -28.00 -25.38
N VAL A 53 -9.81 -28.34 -25.53
CA VAL A 53 -10.89 -27.80 -24.69
C VAL A 53 -10.67 -28.13 -23.21
N CYS A 54 -10.27 -29.37 -22.87
CA CYS A 54 -9.93 -29.72 -21.50
C CYS A 54 -8.70 -28.97 -20.98
N ALA A 55 -7.65 -28.81 -21.79
CA ALA A 55 -6.45 -28.07 -21.43
C ALA A 55 -6.76 -26.59 -21.19
N PHE A 56 -7.56 -25.95 -22.05
CA PHE A 56 -8.02 -24.58 -21.85
C PHE A 56 -8.92 -24.45 -20.63
N ARG A 57 -9.88 -25.36 -20.42
CA ARG A 57 -10.70 -25.36 -19.20
C ARG A 57 -9.87 -25.52 -17.93
N GLN A 58 -8.83 -26.35 -17.96
CA GLN A 58 -7.94 -26.57 -16.82
C GLN A 58 -7.03 -25.36 -16.58
N ALA A 59 -6.50 -24.74 -17.63
CA ALA A 59 -5.75 -23.48 -17.54
C ALA A 59 -6.63 -22.32 -17.05
N MET A 60 -7.92 -22.33 -17.40
CA MET A 60 -8.93 -21.35 -16.99
C MET A 60 -9.59 -21.69 -15.64
N ALA A 61 -9.34 -22.89 -15.10
CA ALA A 61 -9.89 -23.32 -13.82
C ALA A 61 -9.28 -22.53 -12.65
N GLU A 62 -8.11 -21.94 -12.86
CA GLU A 62 -7.57 -20.96 -11.93
C GLU A 62 -8.50 -19.74 -11.90
N PRO A 63 -9.07 -19.41 -10.73
CA PRO A 63 -10.00 -18.30 -10.60
C PRO A 63 -9.33 -17.01 -11.09
N LYS A 64 -10.09 -16.19 -11.82
CA LYS A 64 -9.65 -14.85 -12.21
C LYS A 64 -9.22 -14.14 -10.92
N VAL A 65 -7.96 -13.70 -10.87
CA VAL A 65 -7.44 -12.94 -9.71
C VAL A 65 -8.11 -11.57 -9.73
N GLU A 66 -9.25 -11.46 -9.08
CA GLU A 66 -9.94 -10.18 -8.88
C GLU A 66 -9.41 -9.55 -7.58
N LEU A 67 -8.70 -8.42 -7.70
CA LEU A 67 -8.36 -7.63 -6.52
C LEU A 67 -9.63 -7.01 -5.94
N TRP A 68 -9.77 -7.07 -4.63
CA TRP A 68 -10.83 -6.40 -3.88
C TRP A 68 -10.26 -5.15 -3.21
N ALA A 69 -10.83 -3.99 -3.49
CA ALA A 69 -10.42 -2.71 -2.92
C ALA A 69 -11.37 -2.31 -1.78
N ILE A 70 -10.79 -1.80 -0.68
CA ILE A 70 -11.57 -1.13 0.36
C ILE A 70 -11.60 0.35 0.00
N HIS A 71 -12.77 0.84 -0.42
CA HIS A 71 -13.00 2.26 -0.60
C HIS A 71 -13.53 2.85 0.72
N SER A 72 -12.73 3.72 1.33
CA SER A 72 -13.14 4.49 2.51
C SER A 72 -13.14 5.98 2.19
N VAL A 73 -14.19 6.68 2.61
CA VAL A 73 -14.32 8.15 2.45
C VAL A 73 -13.75 8.90 3.68
N GLY A 74 -13.04 8.21 4.57
CA GLY A 74 -12.40 8.75 5.78
C GLY A 74 -10.87 8.55 5.78
N PRO A 75 -10.14 9.03 6.81
CA PRO A 75 -8.68 8.91 6.87
C PRO A 75 -8.27 7.43 6.98
N GLY A 76 -7.58 6.94 5.96
CA GLY A 76 -7.24 5.53 5.79
C GLY A 76 -7.52 5.10 4.36
N GLU A 77 -6.54 5.41 3.50
CA GLU A 77 -6.51 5.16 2.06
C GLU A 77 -6.79 3.71 1.65
N GLN A 78 -7.03 3.56 0.35
CA GLN A 78 -7.50 2.36 -0.30
C GLN A 78 -6.40 1.30 -0.32
N TYR A 79 -6.73 0.08 0.12
CA TYR A 79 -5.80 -1.04 0.03
C TYR A 79 -6.39 -2.14 -0.85
N PRO A 80 -5.69 -2.59 -1.90
CA PRO A 80 -6.05 -3.79 -2.62
C PRO A 80 -5.82 -4.99 -1.71
N ARG A 81 -6.73 -5.95 -1.81
CA ARG A 81 -6.66 -7.25 -1.17
C ARG A 81 -6.84 -8.32 -2.23
N LEU A 82 -6.06 -9.38 -2.11
CA LEU A 82 -6.10 -10.52 -3.04
C LEU A 82 -7.35 -11.40 -2.84
N ASN A 83 -8.08 -11.21 -1.74
CA ASN A 83 -9.31 -11.91 -1.42
C ASN A 83 -10.39 -10.95 -0.89
N LYS A 84 -11.64 -11.35 -1.11
CA LYS A 84 -12.81 -10.60 -0.64
C LYS A 84 -12.94 -10.65 0.88
N GLU A 85 -12.66 -11.80 1.46
CA GLU A 85 -12.85 -12.05 2.90
C GLU A 85 -11.91 -11.19 3.76
N ASP A 86 -10.63 -11.04 3.37
CA ASP A 86 -9.74 -10.13 4.13
C ASP A 86 -10.11 -8.67 3.88
N ALA A 87 -10.63 -8.32 2.68
CA ALA A 87 -11.13 -6.97 2.42
C ALA A 87 -12.33 -6.63 3.33
N GLU A 88 -13.28 -7.54 3.48
CA GLU A 88 -14.43 -7.40 4.36
C GLU A 88 -14.02 -7.34 5.84
N GLN A 89 -13.08 -8.20 6.25
CA GLN A 89 -12.56 -8.21 7.60
C GLN A 89 -11.84 -6.90 7.94
N LYS A 90 -11.01 -6.38 7.04
CA LYS A 90 -10.35 -5.08 7.25
C LYS A 90 -11.31 -3.90 7.19
N ALA A 91 -12.32 -3.93 6.33
CA ALA A 91 -13.38 -2.93 6.33
C ALA A 91 -14.15 -2.92 7.68
N LYS A 92 -14.36 -4.10 8.29
CA LYS A 92 -14.94 -4.21 9.63
C LYS A 92 -14.02 -3.61 10.70
N GLU A 93 -12.74 -3.96 10.70
CA GLU A 93 -11.76 -3.42 11.67
C GLU A 93 -11.67 -1.88 11.61
N LEU A 94 -11.70 -1.29 10.41
CA LEU A 94 -11.69 0.16 10.22
C LEU A 94 -12.95 0.84 10.79
N ARG A 95 -14.13 0.25 10.57
CA ARG A 95 -15.37 0.74 11.18
C ARG A 95 -15.32 0.68 12.70
N GLU A 96 -14.81 -0.41 13.26
CA GLU A 96 -14.65 -0.56 14.72
C GLU A 96 -13.63 0.44 15.30
N LEU A 97 -12.56 0.75 14.58
CA LEU A 97 -11.62 1.82 14.96
C LEU A 97 -12.32 3.18 14.99
N GLY A 98 -13.10 3.50 13.96
CA GLY A 98 -13.90 4.72 13.89
C GLY A 98 -14.83 4.91 15.07
N GLU A 99 -15.59 3.87 15.41
CA GLU A 99 -16.48 3.91 16.57
C GLU A 99 -15.71 4.08 17.87
N ARG A 100 -14.58 3.40 18.06
CA ARG A 100 -13.73 3.61 19.25
C ARG A 100 -13.26 5.06 19.37
N MET A 101 -12.78 5.66 18.29
CA MET A 101 -12.33 7.06 18.28
C MET A 101 -13.49 8.02 18.60
N LYS A 102 -14.68 7.78 18.05
CA LYS A 102 -15.89 8.54 18.37
C LYS A 102 -16.22 8.46 19.86
N GLN A 103 -16.20 7.26 20.44
CA GLN A 103 -16.45 7.05 21.87
C GLN A 103 -15.40 7.73 22.75
N GLU A 104 -14.12 7.69 22.38
CA GLU A 104 -13.06 8.37 23.12
C GLU A 104 -13.26 9.89 23.13
N ARG A 105 -13.67 10.50 22.01
CA ARG A 105 -13.98 11.93 21.93
C ARG A 105 -15.17 12.30 22.81
N ILE A 106 -16.24 11.51 22.77
CA ILE A 106 -17.40 11.69 23.65
C ILE A 106 -16.98 11.61 25.12
N ALA A 107 -16.14 10.63 25.49
CA ALA A 107 -15.64 10.47 26.85
C ALA A 107 -14.77 11.65 27.31
N ARG A 108 -14.08 12.35 26.40
CA ARG A 108 -13.33 13.59 26.66
C ARG A 108 -14.22 14.84 26.70
N GLY A 109 -15.52 14.70 26.45
CA GLY A 109 -16.46 15.83 26.38
C GLY A 109 -16.34 16.66 25.11
N GLU A 110 -15.71 16.12 24.06
CA GLU A 110 -15.56 16.79 22.76
C GLU A 110 -16.84 16.64 21.92
N SER A 111 -17.16 17.64 21.11
CA SER A 111 -18.30 17.56 20.19
C SER A 111 -18.02 16.58 19.05
N VAL A 112 -18.98 15.70 18.81
CA VAL A 112 -19.00 14.77 17.67
C VAL A 112 -20.09 15.12 16.66
N GLU A 113 -20.63 16.34 16.71
CA GLU A 113 -21.75 16.79 15.88
C GLU A 113 -21.45 16.76 14.37
N HIS A 114 -20.17 16.88 14.00
CA HIS A 114 -19.68 16.76 12.62
C HIS A 114 -19.02 15.41 12.33
N TRP A 115 -19.16 14.43 13.22
CA TRP A 115 -18.62 13.08 12.99
C TRP A 115 -19.50 12.37 11.95
N GLN A 116 -19.02 12.31 10.72
CA GLN A 116 -19.68 11.52 9.68
C GLN A 116 -19.48 10.03 9.94
N ASP A 117 -20.49 9.23 9.63
CA ASP A 117 -20.40 7.79 9.75
C ASP A 117 -19.28 7.27 8.84
N TRP A 118 -18.40 6.45 9.40
CA TRP A 118 -17.27 5.93 8.64
C TRP A 118 -17.76 4.83 7.70
N VAL A 119 -17.95 5.20 6.43
CA VAL A 119 -18.36 4.27 5.38
C VAL A 119 -17.11 3.60 4.80
N THR A 120 -17.09 2.28 4.84
CA THR A 120 -16.09 1.42 4.18
C THR A 120 -16.82 0.45 3.27
N ASN A 121 -16.63 0.58 1.96
CA ASN A 121 -17.21 -0.31 0.97
C ASN A 121 -16.13 -1.23 0.41
N VAL A 122 -16.47 -2.51 0.26
CA VAL A 122 -15.61 -3.48 -0.41
C VAL A 122 -16.11 -3.62 -1.85
N ILE A 123 -15.30 -3.17 -2.79
CA ILE A 123 -15.62 -3.20 -4.23
C ILE A 123 -14.54 -4.00 -4.96
N PRO A 124 -14.88 -4.71 -6.04
CA PRO A 124 -13.85 -5.18 -6.97
C PRO A 124 -13.04 -3.99 -7.47
N SER A 125 -11.72 -4.16 -7.58
CA SER A 125 -10.86 -3.15 -8.17
C SER A 125 -11.27 -2.92 -9.62
N PRO A 126 -11.33 -1.65 -10.08
CA PRO A 126 -11.60 -1.35 -11.48
C PRO A 126 -10.38 -1.62 -12.39
N TRP A 127 -9.22 -1.95 -11.82
CA TRP A 127 -7.96 -2.19 -12.53
C TRP A 127 -7.53 -3.66 -12.44
N GLU A 128 -6.71 -4.11 -13.40
CA GLU A 128 -6.07 -5.41 -13.30
C GLU A 128 -5.02 -5.42 -12.17
N PRO A 129 -4.71 -6.59 -11.56
CA PRO A 129 -3.89 -6.62 -10.36
C PRO A 129 -2.53 -5.93 -10.47
N ALA A 130 -1.83 -6.14 -11.58
CA ALA A 130 -0.53 -5.51 -11.82
C ALA A 130 -0.64 -3.98 -11.91
N GLU A 131 -1.64 -3.47 -12.62
CA GLU A 131 -1.88 -2.03 -12.79
C GLU A 131 -2.23 -1.38 -11.44
N HIS A 132 -3.06 -2.02 -10.63
CA HIS A 132 -3.42 -1.49 -9.32
C HIS A 132 -2.22 -1.43 -8.36
N PHE A 133 -1.36 -2.45 -8.36
CA PHE A 133 -0.14 -2.42 -7.54
C PHE A 133 0.87 -1.38 -8.01
N GLU A 134 0.96 -1.14 -9.32
CA GLU A 134 1.81 -0.08 -9.89
C GLU A 134 1.33 1.30 -9.44
N ILE A 135 0.04 1.59 -9.59
CA ILE A 135 -0.58 2.85 -9.13
C ILE A 135 -0.29 3.09 -7.64
N LEU A 136 -0.48 2.08 -6.79
CA LEU A 136 -0.24 2.22 -5.36
C LEU A 136 1.24 2.41 -5.01
N ALA A 137 2.14 1.79 -5.77
CA ALA A 137 3.56 2.00 -5.59
C ALA A 137 3.93 3.46 -5.91
N GLU A 138 3.35 4.03 -6.97
CA GLU A 138 3.50 5.45 -7.31
C GLU A 138 2.95 6.36 -6.20
N GLU A 139 1.70 6.15 -5.78
CA GLU A 139 1.08 6.92 -4.67
C GLU A 139 1.91 6.83 -3.38
N CYS A 140 2.39 5.64 -3.01
CA CYS A 140 3.24 5.46 -1.82
C CYS A 140 4.56 6.22 -1.91
N VAL A 141 5.15 6.33 -3.11
CA VAL A 141 6.38 7.11 -3.33
C VAL A 141 6.09 8.59 -3.20
N GLU A 142 5.01 9.08 -3.81
CA GLU A 142 4.58 10.48 -3.71
C GLU A 142 4.30 10.87 -2.25
N ASP A 143 3.57 10.05 -1.51
CA ASP A 143 3.30 10.28 -0.08
C ASP A 143 4.56 10.26 0.76
N ALA A 144 5.49 9.33 0.48
CA ALA A 144 6.78 9.29 1.18
C ALA A 144 7.60 10.56 0.93
N ASP A 145 7.56 11.10 -0.29
CA ASP A 145 8.25 12.34 -0.65
C ASP A 145 7.57 13.57 -0.03
N HIS A 146 6.24 13.63 -0.02
CA HIS A 146 5.49 14.67 0.70
C HIS A 146 5.80 14.67 2.20
N LEU A 147 5.79 13.49 2.84
CA LEU A 147 6.14 13.35 4.25
C LEU A 147 7.58 13.75 4.53
N ARG A 148 8.52 13.37 3.65
CA ARG A 148 9.93 13.77 3.75
C ARG A 148 10.07 15.28 3.66
N GLN A 149 9.39 15.92 2.71
CA GLN A 149 9.42 17.37 2.53
C GLN A 149 8.84 18.10 3.74
N ALA A 150 7.67 17.68 4.23
CA ALA A 150 7.06 18.24 5.44
C ALA A 150 7.97 18.09 6.67
N LEU A 151 8.67 16.95 6.79
CA LEU A 151 9.61 16.72 7.89
C LEU A 151 10.85 17.64 7.79
N ILE A 152 11.34 17.92 6.58
CA ILE A 152 12.41 18.90 6.36
C ILE A 152 11.94 20.29 6.79
N GLU A 153 10.76 20.72 6.33
CA GLU A 153 10.20 22.04 6.67
C GLU A 153 9.99 22.21 8.18
N LEU A 154 9.43 21.20 8.84
CA LEU A 154 9.27 21.20 10.31
C LEU A 154 10.62 21.25 11.03
N LYS A 155 11.63 20.55 10.51
CA LYS A 155 12.99 20.57 11.09
C LYS A 155 13.63 21.95 10.95
N ASP A 156 13.43 22.61 9.82
CA ASP A 156 13.95 23.95 9.55
C ASP A 156 13.25 25.00 10.41
N GLN A 157 11.91 24.96 10.50
CA GLN A 157 11.13 25.81 11.42
C GLN A 157 11.57 25.62 12.87
N ARG A 158 11.77 24.37 13.30
CA ARG A 158 12.31 24.08 14.63
C ARG A 158 13.67 24.75 14.82
N ASN A 159 14.59 24.60 13.87
CA ASN A 159 15.94 25.17 13.97
C ASN A 159 15.88 26.71 14.07
N GLU A 160 15.03 27.36 13.28
CA GLU A 160 14.82 28.81 13.32
C GLU A 160 14.32 29.26 14.70
N ILE A 161 13.30 28.59 15.24
CA ILE A 161 12.76 28.88 16.58
C ILE A 161 13.86 28.72 17.64
N VAL A 162 14.66 27.65 17.57
CA VAL A 162 15.77 27.43 18.50
C VAL A 162 16.80 28.56 18.44
N GLU A 163 17.18 29.01 17.25
CA GLU A 163 18.12 30.14 17.11
C GLU A 163 17.54 31.46 17.63
N VAL A 164 16.25 31.72 17.40
CA VAL A 164 15.55 32.87 17.97
C VAL A 164 15.57 32.81 19.50
N LEU A 165 15.25 31.65 20.09
CA LEU A 165 15.24 31.45 21.54
C LEU A 165 16.63 31.62 22.16
N LYS A 166 17.69 31.07 21.54
CA LYS A 166 19.09 31.30 21.96
C LYS A 166 19.45 32.79 21.88
N GLY A 167 18.96 33.50 20.87
CA GLY A 167 19.14 34.95 20.75
C GLY A 167 18.43 35.73 21.87
N VAL A 168 17.22 35.31 22.26
CA VAL A 168 16.49 35.87 23.40
C VAL A 168 17.26 35.63 24.70
N GLU A 169 17.71 34.40 24.94
CA GLU A 169 18.50 34.04 26.12
C GLU A 169 19.74 34.95 26.26
N LYS A 170 20.56 35.05 25.21
CA LYS A 170 21.77 35.90 25.21
C LYS A 170 21.47 37.38 25.50
N ARG A 171 20.37 37.91 24.96
CA ARG A 171 19.96 39.31 25.23
C ARG A 171 19.53 39.49 26.67
N CYS A 172 18.72 38.59 27.20
CA CYS A 172 18.26 38.61 28.58
C CYS A 172 19.43 38.54 29.58
N GLU A 173 20.39 37.65 29.34
CA GLU A 173 21.62 37.55 30.14
C GLU A 173 22.44 38.85 30.12
N ARG A 174 22.63 39.46 28.93
CA ARG A 174 23.37 40.73 28.81
C ARG A 174 22.71 41.89 29.53
N MET A 175 21.37 41.91 29.56
CA MET A 175 20.60 42.97 30.22
C MET A 175 20.35 42.71 31.71
N GLY A 176 20.79 41.56 32.25
CA GLY A 176 20.46 41.14 33.62
C GLY A 176 18.96 40.86 33.83
N TYR A 177 18.20 40.68 32.75
CA TYR A 177 16.76 40.43 32.80
C TYR A 177 16.50 38.93 32.93
N VAL A 178 16.08 38.50 34.12
CA VAL A 178 15.78 37.09 34.43
C VAL A 178 14.28 36.81 34.57
N GLY A 179 13.44 37.84 34.58
CA GLY A 179 12.00 37.77 34.87
C GLY A 179 11.69 37.68 36.38
N VAL A 180 10.42 37.52 36.74
CA VAL A 180 9.99 37.28 38.13
C VAL A 180 10.57 35.94 38.58
N ASP A 181 11.32 35.93 39.69
CA ASP A 181 11.98 34.76 40.27
C ASP A 181 12.86 33.93 39.30
N GLY A 182 13.38 34.55 38.24
CA GLY A 182 14.20 33.86 37.23
C GLY A 182 13.42 32.97 36.27
N GLN A 183 12.09 33.01 36.32
CA GLN A 183 11.22 32.03 35.67
C GLN A 183 11.19 32.16 34.15
N TYR A 184 11.42 33.38 33.63
CA TYR A 184 11.42 33.63 32.18
C TYR A 184 12.56 32.88 31.48
N LEU A 185 13.80 33.05 31.95
CA LEU A 185 14.96 32.35 31.38
C LEU A 185 14.86 30.83 31.58
N LYS A 186 14.28 30.38 32.69
CA LYS A 186 14.03 28.95 32.94
C LYS A 186 13.10 28.34 31.87
N VAL A 187 12.04 29.06 31.49
CA VAL A 187 11.10 28.61 30.43
C VAL A 187 11.77 28.61 29.06
N VAL A 188 12.53 29.65 28.72
CA VAL A 188 13.27 29.73 27.45
C VAL A 188 14.26 28.57 27.32
N ARG A 189 15.06 28.30 28.35
CA ARG A 189 16.00 27.17 28.38
C ARG A 189 15.30 25.82 28.27
N ALA A 190 14.18 25.64 28.96
CA ALA A 190 13.39 24.41 28.87
C ALA A 190 12.82 24.20 27.45
N ALA A 191 12.38 25.27 26.78
CA ALA A 191 11.90 25.20 25.40
C ALA A 191 13.02 24.85 24.41
N ILE A 192 14.22 25.42 24.59
CA ILE A 192 15.41 25.07 23.78
C ILE A 192 15.77 23.59 23.98
N ALA A 193 15.84 23.13 25.24
CA ALA A 193 16.15 21.73 25.55
C ALA A 193 15.15 20.78 24.88
N LYS A 194 13.85 21.03 25.07
CA LYS A 194 12.77 20.22 24.48
C LYS A 194 12.81 20.19 22.94
N ALA A 195 13.23 21.27 22.31
CA ALA A 195 13.33 21.33 20.85
C ALA A 195 14.61 20.68 20.29
N THR A 196 15.59 20.36 21.14
CA THR A 196 16.90 19.80 20.72
C THR A 196 17.11 18.34 21.11
N GLU A 197 16.23 17.76 21.91
CA GLU A 197 16.04 16.31 22.11
C GLU A 197 15.43 15.63 20.89
#